data_AF-A0A7Y5KQP7-F1
#
_entry.id   AF-A0A7Y5KQP7-F1
#
_cell.length_a   1.000
_cell.length_b   1.000
_cell.length_c   1.000
_cell.angle_alpha   90.00
_cell.angle_beta   90.00
_cell.angle_gamma   90.00
#
_symmetry.space_group_name_H-M   'P 1'
#
loop_
_entity.id
_entity.type
_entity.pdbx_description
1 polymer ?
#
loop_
_entity_poly.entity_id
_entity_poly.type
_entity_poly.pdbx_seq_one_letter_code
_entity_poly.pdbx_strand_id
1 'polypeptide(L)'
;MRKQEIAALMRAHRGRARPVASLHILRQARLEPDDQTFLEGHADELGPSDLLRWRSRCEPGFTKNVIVELARRAVLDPIGFRHEVLDAPKLDIHEEEWRELAELLRSKIPDTIYAIVLERGGPRPQRDPPERRFTPGIIAPEPLLDDADLDGGAPVDFDEARRLSFYELLFKQRKAKLRISDGDFLAIAMEHAQNEGEDWSLLAPKIPGVLRDAVLEKAARTSRNAERANLLCWLERHDVNRKALLAIALRPAGTAFELGLVDWLARHLTTRSAWDQQGADVIRAFLDNRAFAELGEVVTLAFSAAQQRQGGETRRGFVEAIQSAFAVTLVAMAKQAIVVGRKPDALAALSALVCLDPPSRVSRAVHDLRSLDGIDPDVDELIGVNERMLKHSDARDASLEGIVAALHALADQ
;
A
#
# COMPACT_ATOMS: atom_id res chain seq x y z
N MET A 1 1.15 -6.22 -26.12
CA MET A 1 2.08 -7.27 -25.65
C MET A 1 2.02 -8.47 -26.58
N ARG A 2 3.12 -9.21 -26.71
CA ARG A 2 3.21 -10.45 -27.48
C ARG A 2 2.62 -11.63 -26.71
N LYS A 3 2.09 -12.61 -27.43
CA LYS A 3 1.49 -13.85 -26.88
C LYS A 3 2.35 -14.57 -25.83
N GLN A 4 3.67 -14.62 -26.02
CA GLN A 4 4.59 -15.27 -25.08
C GLN A 4 4.68 -14.53 -23.74
N GLU A 5 4.64 -13.18 -23.77
CA GLU A 5 4.64 -12.34 -22.58
C GLU A 5 3.35 -12.53 -21.78
N ILE A 6 2.21 -12.55 -22.48
CA ILE A 6 0.90 -12.79 -21.89
C ILE A 6 0.87 -14.18 -21.23
N ALA A 7 1.45 -15.20 -21.87
CA ALA A 7 1.54 -16.54 -21.29
C ALA A 7 2.46 -16.61 -20.05
N ALA A 8 3.55 -15.83 -20.02
CA ALA A 8 4.39 -15.70 -18.83
C ALA A 8 3.64 -15.01 -17.68
N LEU A 9 2.91 -13.94 -17.96
CA LEU A 9 2.07 -13.25 -16.98
C LEU A 9 0.93 -14.14 -16.46
N MET A 10 0.27 -14.91 -17.34
CA MET A 10 -0.75 -15.88 -16.92
C MET A 10 -0.18 -16.84 -15.88
N ARG A 11 1.03 -17.37 -16.10
CA ARG A 11 1.68 -18.25 -15.13
C ARG A 11 2.06 -17.53 -13.83
N ALA A 12 2.55 -16.29 -13.93
CA ALA A 12 2.79 -15.45 -12.76
C ALA A 12 1.52 -15.23 -11.94
N HIS A 13 0.34 -15.13 -12.57
CA HIS A 13 -0.95 -14.96 -11.90
C HIS A 13 -1.74 -16.28 -11.74
N ARG A 14 -1.05 -17.43 -11.72
CA ARG A 14 -1.63 -18.77 -11.49
C ARG A 14 -2.75 -19.16 -12.45
N GLY A 15 -2.65 -18.70 -13.69
CA GLY A 15 -3.60 -18.97 -14.76
C GLY A 15 -4.86 -18.09 -14.72
N ARG A 16 -4.93 -17.07 -13.86
CA ARG A 16 -6.10 -16.17 -13.80
C ARG A 16 -5.98 -15.08 -14.87
N ALA A 17 -7.01 -14.95 -15.72
CA ALA A 17 -6.96 -13.97 -16.80
C ALA A 17 -7.24 -12.54 -16.33
N ARG A 18 -8.13 -12.37 -15.34
CA ARG A 18 -8.52 -11.04 -14.85
C ARG A 18 -7.34 -10.20 -14.31
N PRO A 19 -6.40 -10.71 -13.49
CA PRO A 19 -5.22 -9.94 -13.10
C PRO A 19 -4.33 -9.57 -14.29
N VAL A 20 -4.17 -10.47 -15.26
CA VAL A 20 -3.38 -10.20 -16.48
C VAL A 20 -4.02 -9.09 -17.30
N ALA A 21 -5.33 -9.15 -17.50
CA ALA A 21 -6.09 -8.12 -18.19
C ALA A 21 -6.00 -6.76 -17.47
N SER A 22 -6.32 -6.72 -16.18
CA SER A 22 -6.47 -5.47 -15.43
C SER A 22 -5.14 -4.79 -15.08
N LEU A 23 -4.12 -5.56 -14.72
CA LEU A 23 -2.84 -5.04 -14.23
C LEU A 23 -1.81 -4.79 -15.34
N HIS A 24 -1.94 -5.49 -16.46
CA HIS A 24 -0.93 -5.44 -17.54
C HIS A 24 -1.53 -4.95 -18.85
N ILE A 25 -2.52 -5.67 -19.41
CA ILE A 25 -3.02 -5.41 -20.77
C ILE A 25 -3.77 -4.08 -20.88
N LEU A 26 -4.80 -3.88 -20.06
CA LEU A 26 -5.67 -2.69 -20.11
C LEU A 26 -4.98 -1.41 -19.64
N ARG A 27 -3.75 -1.54 -19.11
CA ARG A 27 -2.89 -0.43 -18.74
C ARG A 27 -1.96 -0.01 -19.88
N GLN A 28 -1.84 -0.77 -20.98
CA GLN A 28 -1.05 -0.38 -22.14
C GLN A 28 -1.63 0.87 -22.83
N ALA A 29 -0.78 1.60 -23.57
CA ALA A 29 -1.20 2.87 -24.19
C ALA A 29 -2.09 2.57 -25.39
N ARG A 30 -1.76 1.47 -26.07
CA ARG A 30 -2.46 0.91 -27.21
C ARG A 30 -2.51 -0.60 -27.02
N LEU A 31 -3.65 -1.20 -27.37
CA LEU A 31 -3.81 -2.65 -27.42
C LEU A 31 -3.27 -3.18 -28.75
N GLU A 32 -2.40 -4.17 -28.68
CA GLU A 32 -1.89 -4.91 -29.84
C GLU A 32 -2.83 -6.09 -30.19
N PRO A 33 -2.69 -6.71 -31.37
CA PRO A 33 -3.57 -7.81 -31.78
C PRO A 33 -3.60 -9.00 -30.80
N ASP A 34 -2.46 -9.34 -30.20
CA ASP A 34 -2.36 -10.41 -29.18
C ASP A 34 -3.08 -10.02 -27.88
N ASP A 35 -3.06 -8.74 -27.50
CA ASP A 35 -3.81 -8.23 -26.35
C ASP A 35 -5.33 -8.35 -26.59
N GLN A 36 -5.79 -7.97 -27.79
CA GLN A 36 -7.19 -8.08 -28.17
C GLN A 36 -7.64 -9.54 -28.18
N THR A 37 -6.86 -10.43 -28.80
CA THR A 37 -7.14 -11.87 -28.83
C THR A 37 -7.26 -12.46 -27.43
N PHE A 38 -6.40 -12.02 -26.50
CA PHE A 38 -6.47 -12.45 -25.11
C PHE A 38 -7.74 -11.96 -24.40
N LEU A 39 -8.09 -10.67 -24.54
CA LEU A 39 -9.27 -10.09 -23.92
C LEU A 39 -10.57 -10.72 -24.46
N GLU A 40 -10.64 -10.98 -25.76
CA GLU A 40 -11.77 -11.68 -26.38
C GLU A 40 -11.93 -13.10 -25.85
N GLY A 41 -10.82 -13.82 -25.66
CA GLY A 41 -10.83 -15.19 -25.16
C GLY A 41 -11.22 -15.34 -23.68
N HIS A 42 -11.19 -14.26 -22.90
CA HIS A 42 -11.44 -14.27 -21.45
C HIS A 42 -12.43 -13.18 -21.01
N ALA A 43 -13.28 -12.68 -21.91
CA ALA A 43 -14.19 -11.58 -21.62
C ALA A 43 -15.11 -11.87 -20.42
N ASP A 44 -15.53 -13.13 -20.26
CA ASP A 44 -16.38 -13.60 -19.17
C ASP A 44 -15.72 -13.55 -17.80
N GLU A 45 -14.39 -13.62 -17.74
CA GLU A 45 -13.61 -13.44 -16.50
C GLU A 45 -13.45 -11.97 -16.09
N LEU A 46 -13.72 -11.01 -16.99
CA LEU A 46 -13.48 -9.59 -16.76
C LEU A 46 -14.63 -8.92 -16.00
N GLY A 47 -14.30 -8.15 -14.95
CA GLY A 47 -15.30 -7.38 -14.22
C GLY A 47 -15.81 -6.17 -15.01
N PRO A 48 -16.90 -5.51 -14.59
CA PRO A 48 -17.45 -4.37 -15.33
C PRO A 48 -16.45 -3.23 -15.51
N SER A 49 -15.62 -2.93 -14.51
CA SER A 49 -14.56 -1.92 -14.66
C SER A 49 -13.51 -2.29 -15.71
N ASP A 50 -13.17 -3.57 -15.82
CA ASP A 50 -12.20 -4.09 -16.81
C ASP A 50 -12.80 -3.99 -18.22
N LEU A 51 -14.05 -4.41 -18.39
CA LEU A 51 -14.80 -4.32 -19.64
C LEU A 51 -14.93 -2.87 -20.13
N LEU A 52 -15.24 -1.94 -19.23
CA LEU A 52 -15.36 -0.53 -19.57
C LEU A 52 -14.01 0.12 -19.92
N ARG A 53 -12.94 -0.28 -19.23
CA ARG A 53 -11.58 0.14 -19.57
C ARG A 53 -11.13 -0.46 -20.90
N TRP A 54 -11.53 -1.68 -21.24
CA TRP A 54 -11.31 -2.25 -22.56
C TRP A 54 -12.05 -1.46 -23.64
N ARG A 55 -13.33 -1.18 -23.42
CA ARG A 55 -14.17 -0.41 -24.34
C ARG A 55 -13.58 0.95 -24.65
N SER A 56 -13.07 1.69 -23.66
CA SER A 56 -12.49 3.02 -23.87
C SER A 56 -11.18 3.00 -24.68
N ARG A 57 -10.61 1.81 -24.93
CA ARG A 57 -9.41 1.59 -25.76
C ARG A 57 -9.72 1.12 -27.18
N CYS A 58 -10.96 0.74 -27.45
CA CYS A 58 -11.38 0.32 -28.79
C CYS A 58 -11.88 1.52 -29.60
N GLU A 59 -11.72 1.44 -30.93
CA GLU A 59 -12.43 2.35 -31.83
C GLU A 59 -13.94 2.07 -31.79
N PRO A 60 -14.79 3.08 -32.02
CA PRO A 60 -16.24 2.89 -32.10
C PRO A 60 -16.59 1.76 -33.06
N GLY A 61 -17.38 0.77 -32.60
CA GLY A 61 -17.80 -0.39 -33.40
C GLY A 61 -16.94 -1.66 -33.24
N PHE A 62 -15.80 -1.61 -32.54
CA PHE A 62 -14.97 -2.78 -32.19
C PHE A 62 -15.23 -3.30 -30.77
N THR A 63 -16.40 -3.01 -30.21
CA THR A 63 -16.75 -3.24 -28.79
C THR A 63 -17.79 -4.33 -28.59
N LYS A 64 -18.19 -5.02 -29.66
CA LYS A 64 -19.28 -6.01 -29.65
C LYS A 64 -19.16 -7.04 -28.52
N ASN A 65 -17.97 -7.60 -28.30
CA ASN A 65 -17.76 -8.58 -27.23
C ASN A 65 -17.93 -7.95 -25.84
N VAL A 66 -17.51 -6.70 -25.65
CA VAL A 66 -17.75 -5.95 -24.41
C VAL A 66 -19.25 -5.74 -24.18
N ILE A 67 -19.99 -5.31 -25.21
CA ILE A 67 -21.43 -5.06 -25.12
C ILE A 67 -22.20 -6.35 -24.83
N VAL A 68 -21.83 -7.46 -25.47
CA VAL A 68 -22.42 -8.78 -25.20
C VAL A 68 -22.19 -9.21 -23.76
N GLU A 69 -20.98 -9.04 -23.22
CA GLU A 69 -20.68 -9.47 -21.86
C GLU A 69 -21.29 -8.54 -20.80
N LEU A 70 -21.33 -7.23 -21.05
CA LEU A 70 -22.10 -6.29 -20.22
C LEU A 70 -23.59 -6.67 -20.19
N ALA A 71 -24.15 -7.06 -21.34
CA ALA A 71 -25.54 -7.51 -21.41
C ALA A 71 -25.76 -8.80 -20.62
N ARG A 72 -24.85 -9.77 -20.75
CA ARG A 72 -24.89 -11.03 -19.99
C ARG A 72 -24.87 -10.76 -18.48
N ARG A 73 -23.99 -9.88 -18.02
CA ARG A 73 -23.89 -9.50 -16.60
C ARG A 73 -25.16 -8.81 -16.09
N ALA A 74 -25.73 -7.89 -16.87
CA ALA A 74 -26.99 -7.26 -16.52
C ALA A 74 -28.16 -8.23 -16.38
N VAL A 75 -28.16 -9.32 -17.16
CA VAL A 75 -29.17 -10.40 -17.03
C VAL A 75 -28.92 -11.26 -15.78
N LEU A 76 -27.65 -11.58 -15.48
CA LEU A 76 -27.28 -12.42 -14.34
C LEU A 76 -27.44 -11.71 -12.99
N ASP A 77 -27.02 -10.44 -12.91
CA ASP A 77 -27.13 -9.60 -11.72
C ASP A 77 -27.54 -8.17 -12.11
N PRO A 78 -28.87 -7.92 -12.27
CA PRO A 78 -29.37 -6.61 -12.62
C PRO A 78 -29.03 -5.52 -11.59
N ILE A 79 -28.99 -5.87 -10.29
CA ILE A 79 -28.73 -4.91 -9.20
C ILE A 79 -27.26 -4.50 -9.20
N GLY A 80 -26.35 -5.47 -9.27
CA GLY A 80 -24.91 -5.21 -9.40
C GLY A 80 -24.60 -4.41 -10.66
N PHE A 81 -25.21 -4.77 -11.81
CA PHE A 81 -25.05 -4.01 -13.05
C PHE A 81 -25.51 -2.55 -12.92
N ARG A 82 -26.63 -2.29 -12.23
CA ARG A 82 -27.06 -0.92 -11.95
C ARG A 82 -26.00 -0.15 -11.17
N HIS A 83 -25.50 -0.71 -10.07
CA HIS A 83 -24.56 -0.02 -9.20
C HIS A 83 -23.18 0.18 -9.83
N GLU A 84 -22.65 -0.85 -10.51
CA GLU A 84 -21.29 -0.84 -11.05
C GLU A 84 -21.19 -0.15 -12.41
N VAL A 85 -22.24 -0.23 -13.23
CA VAL A 85 -22.27 0.30 -14.59
C VAL A 85 -23.16 1.54 -14.64
N LEU A 86 -24.47 1.40 -14.42
CA LEU A 86 -25.42 2.49 -14.69
C LEU A 86 -25.29 3.70 -13.74
N ASP A 87 -24.92 3.49 -12.49
CA ASP A 87 -24.71 4.56 -11.51
C ASP A 87 -23.31 5.20 -11.64
N ALA A 88 -22.40 4.61 -12.44
CA ALA A 88 -21.06 5.14 -12.63
C ALA A 88 -21.10 6.48 -13.41
N PRO A 89 -20.40 7.52 -12.93
CA PRO A 89 -20.43 8.85 -13.54
C PRO A 89 -19.67 8.96 -14.87
N LYS A 90 -18.89 7.96 -15.26
CA LYS A 90 -18.00 7.99 -16.43
C LYS A 90 -18.05 6.72 -17.28
N LEU A 91 -19.24 6.37 -17.76
CA LEU A 91 -19.33 5.46 -18.89
C LEU A 91 -19.13 6.24 -20.18
N ASP A 92 -17.93 6.14 -20.72
CA ASP A 92 -17.74 6.41 -22.14
C ASP A 92 -18.33 5.18 -22.84
N ILE A 93 -19.57 5.27 -23.35
CA ILE A 93 -20.22 4.27 -24.21
C ILE A 93 -20.96 5.06 -25.31
N HIS A 94 -20.72 4.65 -26.55
CA HIS A 94 -21.39 5.04 -27.80
C HIS A 94 -22.90 5.10 -27.63
N GLU A 95 -23.58 6.13 -28.16
CA GLU A 95 -25.05 6.08 -28.28
C GLU A 95 -25.50 4.83 -29.07
N GLU A 96 -24.76 4.48 -30.13
CA GLU A 96 -24.99 3.27 -30.93
C GLU A 96 -24.78 1.99 -30.12
N GLU A 97 -23.76 1.97 -29.25
CA GLU A 97 -23.45 0.84 -28.37
C GLU A 97 -24.48 0.71 -27.23
N TRP A 98 -25.01 1.83 -26.73
CA TRP A 98 -26.14 1.84 -25.80
C TRP A 98 -27.41 1.29 -26.45
N ARG A 99 -27.66 1.61 -27.73
CA ARG A 99 -28.76 1.03 -28.49
C ARG A 99 -28.59 -0.47 -28.68
N GLU A 100 -27.38 -0.94 -29.00
CA GLU A 100 -27.06 -2.37 -29.09
C GLU A 100 -27.26 -3.08 -27.74
N LEU A 101 -26.77 -2.48 -26.64
CA LEU A 101 -26.96 -3.01 -25.30
C LEU A 101 -28.45 -3.08 -24.92
N ALA A 102 -29.23 -2.04 -25.22
CA ALA A 102 -30.67 -2.02 -24.99
C ALA A 102 -31.39 -3.14 -25.77
N GLU A 103 -31.02 -3.37 -27.03
CA GLU A 103 -31.59 -4.47 -27.82
C GLU A 103 -31.31 -5.84 -27.17
N LEU A 104 -30.07 -6.06 -26.71
CA LEU A 104 -29.70 -7.31 -26.06
C LEU A 104 -30.44 -7.54 -24.73
N LEU A 105 -30.81 -6.47 -24.02
CA LEU A 105 -31.46 -6.50 -22.70
C LEU A 105 -32.98 -6.47 -22.74
N ARG A 106 -33.58 -6.18 -23.91
CA ARG A 106 -35.03 -6.08 -24.05
C ARG A 106 -35.72 -7.33 -23.50
N SER A 107 -36.62 -7.12 -22.54
CA SER A 107 -37.43 -8.16 -21.89
C SER A 107 -36.62 -9.20 -21.09
N LYS A 108 -35.35 -8.95 -20.77
CA LYS A 108 -34.47 -9.86 -20.00
C LYS A 108 -34.05 -9.33 -18.63
N ILE A 109 -34.35 -8.06 -18.33
CA ILE A 109 -34.04 -7.40 -17.05
C ILE A 109 -35.27 -6.64 -16.54
N PRO A 110 -35.34 -6.28 -15.24
CA PRO A 110 -36.45 -5.50 -14.70
C PRO A 110 -36.65 -4.15 -15.42
N ASP A 111 -37.91 -3.80 -15.68
CA ASP A 111 -38.29 -2.59 -16.44
C ASP A 111 -37.69 -1.29 -15.86
N THR A 112 -37.54 -1.22 -14.53
CA THR A 112 -36.93 -0.08 -13.84
C THR A 112 -35.46 0.12 -14.18
N ILE A 113 -34.72 -0.96 -14.44
CA ILE A 113 -33.31 -0.91 -14.83
C ILE A 113 -33.20 -0.70 -16.35
N TYR A 114 -34.06 -1.36 -17.12
CA TYR A 114 -34.13 -1.18 -18.58
C TYR A 114 -34.42 0.28 -18.97
N ALA A 115 -35.31 0.96 -18.24
CA ALA A 115 -35.59 2.38 -18.44
C ALA A 115 -34.34 3.26 -18.29
N ILE A 116 -33.45 2.96 -17.32
CA ILE A 116 -32.19 3.70 -17.11
C ILE A 116 -31.23 3.46 -18.27
N VAL A 117 -31.17 2.25 -18.81
CA VAL A 117 -30.36 1.92 -20.01
C VAL A 117 -30.83 2.75 -21.20
N LEU A 118 -32.15 2.83 -21.43
CA LEU A 118 -32.73 3.65 -22.50
C LEU A 118 -32.47 5.15 -22.28
N GLU A 119 -32.58 5.65 -21.05
CA GLU A 119 -32.28 7.04 -20.70
C GLU A 119 -30.81 7.39 -20.97
N ARG A 120 -29.87 6.49 -20.62
CA ARG A 120 -28.43 6.66 -20.89
C ARG A 120 -28.08 6.62 -22.38
N GLY A 121 -28.87 5.91 -23.19
CA GLY A 121 -28.78 5.90 -24.65
C GLY A 121 -29.43 7.10 -25.35
N GLY A 122 -30.07 8.02 -24.61
CA GLY A 122 -30.66 9.26 -25.11
C GLY A 122 -29.84 10.52 -24.77
N PRO A 123 -30.26 11.71 -25.25
CA PRO A 123 -29.59 12.97 -24.94
C PRO A 123 -29.60 13.26 -23.43
N ARG A 124 -28.41 13.53 -22.88
CA ARG A 124 -28.09 13.57 -21.43
C ARG A 124 -28.77 14.72 -20.68
N PRO A 125 -29.52 14.48 -19.58
CA PRO A 125 -29.77 15.49 -18.56
C PRO A 125 -28.59 15.57 -17.57
N GLN A 126 -28.25 16.78 -17.15
CA GLN A 126 -27.18 17.07 -16.19
C GLN A 126 -27.69 16.78 -14.76
N ARG A 127 -27.05 15.87 -14.02
CA ARG A 127 -27.34 15.63 -12.59
C ARG A 127 -26.42 16.45 -11.69
N ASP A 128 -27.01 17.08 -10.70
CA ASP A 128 -26.31 17.77 -9.62
C ASP A 128 -25.55 16.78 -8.70
N PRO A 129 -24.42 17.20 -8.11
CA PRO A 129 -23.60 16.35 -7.26
C PRO A 129 -24.26 16.10 -5.89
N PRO A 130 -24.06 14.90 -5.29
CA PRO A 130 -24.57 14.61 -3.95
C PRO A 130 -23.84 15.40 -2.88
N GLU A 131 -24.60 15.97 -1.94
CA GLU A 131 -24.11 16.71 -0.79
C GLU A 131 -23.35 15.81 0.20
N ARG A 132 -22.13 16.25 0.53
CA ARG A 132 -21.32 16.07 1.75
C ARG A 132 -21.37 14.72 2.49
N ARG A 133 -20.22 14.03 2.45
CA ARG A 133 -19.88 12.87 3.27
C ARG A 133 -19.44 13.29 4.70
N PHE A 134 -19.80 12.41 5.64
CA PHE A 134 -19.38 12.26 7.03
C PHE A 134 -18.08 12.98 7.47
N THR A 135 -18.14 13.67 8.61
CA THR A 135 -16.97 14.14 9.37
C THR A 135 -16.81 13.26 10.62
N PRO A 136 -15.70 12.51 10.80
CA PRO A 136 -15.48 11.74 12.03
C PRO A 136 -15.25 12.69 13.21
N GLY A 137 -15.98 12.47 14.31
CA GLY A 137 -15.79 13.18 15.57
C GLY A 137 -14.49 12.75 16.26
N ILE A 138 -13.79 13.71 16.85
CA ILE A 138 -12.58 13.51 17.66
C ILE A 138 -13.00 12.79 18.95
N ILE A 139 -12.51 11.57 19.16
CA ILE A 139 -12.58 10.89 20.45
C ILE A 139 -11.50 11.51 21.34
N ALA A 140 -11.91 12.27 22.34
CA ALA A 140 -11.00 12.71 23.39
C ALA A 140 -10.58 11.51 24.24
N PRO A 141 -9.29 11.37 24.60
CA PRO A 141 -8.87 10.31 25.51
C PRO A 141 -9.47 10.58 26.90
N GLU A 142 -10.20 9.60 27.44
CA GLU A 142 -10.56 9.59 28.86
C GLU A 142 -9.28 9.58 29.72
N PRO A 143 -9.26 10.31 30.85
CA PRO A 143 -8.15 10.22 31.79
C PRO A 143 -8.09 8.81 32.39
N LEU A 144 -6.96 8.13 32.23
CA LEU A 144 -6.67 6.93 32.99
C LEU A 144 -6.45 7.29 34.46
N LEU A 145 -7.46 6.98 35.27
CA LEU A 145 -7.48 6.95 36.74
C LEU A 145 -7.19 8.30 37.44
N ASP A 146 -8.01 8.61 38.44
CA ASP A 146 -7.81 9.79 39.29
C ASP A 146 -6.48 9.63 40.06
N ASP A 147 -5.72 10.72 40.15
CA ASP A 147 -4.49 10.86 40.98
C ASP A 147 -4.71 10.47 42.46
N ALA A 148 -5.96 10.22 42.88
CA ALA A 148 -6.39 9.83 44.22
C ALA A 148 -6.18 8.33 44.55
N ASP A 149 -6.12 7.43 43.57
CA ASP A 149 -6.01 5.98 43.81
C ASP A 149 -4.57 5.49 44.04
N LEU A 150 -3.59 6.35 43.77
CA LEU A 150 -2.16 6.10 44.02
C LEU A 150 -1.75 6.90 45.24
N ASP A 151 -2.21 6.43 46.39
CA ASP A 151 -1.95 7.08 47.66
C ASP A 151 -0.45 7.37 47.81
N GLY A 152 -0.19 8.58 48.26
CA GLY A 152 1.13 9.14 48.39
C GLY A 152 1.91 8.48 49.52
N GLY A 153 2.29 7.21 49.36
CA GLY A 153 3.05 6.42 50.32
C GLY A 153 4.44 6.98 50.65
N ALA A 154 5.13 6.26 51.53
CA ALA A 154 6.46 6.59 52.04
C ALA A 154 7.51 6.70 50.92
N PRO A 155 8.63 7.41 51.17
CA PRO A 155 9.79 7.39 50.29
C PRO A 155 10.31 5.96 50.09
N VAL A 156 10.64 5.63 48.86
CA VAL A 156 11.00 4.27 48.41
C VAL A 156 12.50 4.21 48.13
N ASP A 157 13.15 3.15 48.59
CA ASP A 157 14.57 2.87 48.33
C ASP A 157 14.76 2.02 47.05
N PHE A 158 16.00 1.61 46.75
CA PHE A 158 16.32 0.89 45.52
C PHE A 158 15.57 -0.44 45.36
N ASP A 159 15.59 -1.28 46.40
CA ASP A 159 15.02 -2.63 46.35
C ASP A 159 13.49 -2.59 46.28
N GLU A 160 12.87 -1.63 46.95
CA GLU A 160 11.43 -1.41 46.86
C GLU A 160 11.04 -0.79 45.51
N ALA A 161 11.84 0.15 44.98
CA ALA A 161 11.58 0.77 43.67
C ALA A 161 11.62 -0.24 42.52
N ARG A 162 12.52 -1.22 42.59
CA ARG A 162 12.66 -2.30 41.60
C ARG A 162 11.44 -3.22 41.49
N ARG A 163 10.60 -3.27 42.53
CA ARG A 163 9.38 -4.12 42.56
C ARG A 163 8.13 -3.40 42.05
N LEU A 164 8.20 -2.08 41.86
CA LEU A 164 7.10 -1.29 41.35
C LEU A 164 6.95 -1.47 39.84
N SER A 165 5.75 -1.30 39.30
CA SER A 165 5.59 -1.11 37.85
C SER A 165 6.28 0.17 37.39
N PHE A 166 6.65 0.26 36.11
CA PHE A 166 7.25 1.49 35.57
C PHE A 166 6.34 2.72 35.72
N TYR A 167 5.02 2.51 35.66
CA TYR A 167 4.03 3.55 35.93
C TYR A 167 4.15 4.13 37.35
N GLU A 168 4.16 3.26 38.37
CA GLU A 168 4.30 3.65 39.78
C GLU A 168 5.66 4.31 40.04
N LEU A 169 6.71 3.80 39.39
CA LEU A 169 8.05 4.35 39.47
C LEU A 169 8.08 5.81 38.96
N LEU A 170 7.53 6.08 37.76
CA LEU A 170 7.41 7.44 37.21
C LEU A 170 6.52 8.34 38.07
N PHE A 171 5.47 7.80 38.68
CA PHE A 171 4.61 8.56 39.59
C PHE A 171 5.37 8.99 40.85
N LYS A 172 6.07 8.06 41.51
CA LYS A 172 6.88 8.36 42.70
C LYS A 172 8.05 9.29 42.40
N GLN A 173 8.68 9.17 41.23
CA GLN A 173 9.71 10.09 40.77
C GLN A 173 9.18 11.53 40.69
N ARG A 174 8.03 11.74 40.03
CA ARG A 174 7.40 13.07 39.90
C ARG A 174 6.98 13.68 41.24
N LYS A 175 6.64 12.85 42.23
CA LYS A 175 6.32 13.30 43.60
C LYS A 175 7.55 13.46 44.49
N ALA A 176 8.77 13.32 43.95
CA ALA A 176 10.04 13.36 44.69
C ALA A 176 10.10 12.35 45.86
N LYS A 177 9.53 11.16 45.65
CA LYS A 177 9.45 10.08 46.65
C LYS A 177 10.43 8.95 46.41
N LEU A 178 11.23 9.02 45.34
CA LEU A 178 12.31 8.07 45.10
C LEU A 178 13.58 8.56 45.80
N ARG A 179 14.18 7.72 46.65
CA ARG A 179 15.47 7.98 47.29
C ARG A 179 16.59 7.19 46.60
N ILE A 180 16.66 7.31 45.28
CA ILE A 180 17.64 6.62 44.44
C ILE A 180 18.37 7.64 43.57
N SER A 181 19.58 7.32 43.13
CA SER A 181 20.30 8.18 42.19
C SER A 181 19.69 8.12 40.78
N ASP A 182 20.01 9.09 39.92
CA ASP A 182 19.60 9.04 38.51
C ASP A 182 20.14 7.79 37.78
N GLY A 183 21.34 7.32 38.16
CA GLY A 183 21.93 6.09 37.63
C GLY A 183 21.16 4.84 38.05
N ASP A 184 20.74 4.78 39.31
CA ASP A 184 19.91 3.70 39.82
C ASP A 184 18.51 3.70 39.21
N PHE A 185 17.93 4.88 39.02
CA PHE A 185 16.64 5.04 38.35
C PHE A 185 16.70 4.57 36.90
N LEU A 186 17.77 4.92 36.17
CA LEU A 186 18.02 4.41 34.83
C LEU A 186 18.20 2.89 34.82
N ALA A 187 18.96 2.33 35.76
CA ALA A 187 19.18 0.89 35.85
C ALA A 187 17.85 0.12 36.04
N ILE A 188 16.99 0.58 36.96
CA ILE A 188 15.66 -0.02 37.15
C ILE A 188 14.82 0.14 35.87
N ALA A 189 14.78 1.33 35.27
CA ALA A 189 14.03 1.55 34.03
C ALA A 189 14.51 0.65 32.88
N MET A 190 15.82 0.37 32.78
CA MET A 190 16.39 -0.57 31.81
C MET A 190 15.90 -2.00 32.05
N GLU A 191 15.76 -2.44 33.31
CA GLU A 191 15.20 -3.76 33.63
C GLU A 191 13.73 -3.86 33.19
N HIS A 192 12.92 -2.82 33.44
CA HIS A 192 11.53 -2.76 32.94
C HIS A 192 11.48 -2.70 31.41
N ALA A 193 12.41 -1.97 30.78
CA ALA A 193 12.49 -1.87 29.32
C ALA A 193 12.73 -3.22 28.63
N GLN A 194 13.47 -4.11 29.30
CA GLN A 194 13.75 -5.47 28.83
C GLN A 194 12.57 -6.42 29.01
N ASN A 195 11.57 -6.06 29.83
CA ASN A 195 10.36 -6.84 30.05
C ASN A 195 9.24 -6.40 29.08
N GLU A 196 8.70 -7.33 28.31
CA GLU A 196 7.61 -7.07 27.35
C GLU A 196 6.22 -6.90 27.99
N GLY A 197 6.07 -7.25 29.27
CA GLY A 197 4.76 -7.25 29.95
C GLY A 197 4.14 -5.85 30.11
N GLU A 198 4.96 -4.82 30.29
CA GLU A 198 4.48 -3.47 30.59
C GLU A 198 4.24 -2.63 29.33
N ASP A 199 3.19 -1.82 29.34
CA ASP A 199 2.87 -0.86 28.27
C ASP A 199 3.27 0.57 28.64
N TRP A 200 4.20 1.15 27.88
CA TRP A 200 4.68 2.50 28.10
C TRP A 200 3.98 3.53 27.18
N SER A 201 3.00 3.12 26.36
CA SER A 201 2.30 3.98 25.40
C SER A 201 1.79 5.28 26.02
N LEU A 202 1.05 5.15 27.12
CA LEU A 202 0.40 6.25 27.82
C LEU A 202 1.38 7.03 28.72
N LEU A 203 2.53 6.43 29.01
CA LEU A 203 3.57 6.99 29.85
C LEU A 203 4.55 7.83 29.05
N ALA A 204 4.74 7.55 27.76
CA ALA A 204 5.75 8.18 26.92
C ALA A 204 5.85 9.70 27.13
N PRO A 205 4.77 10.51 27.10
CA PRO A 205 4.87 11.97 27.29
C PRO A 205 5.40 12.41 28.65
N LYS A 206 5.35 11.54 29.66
CA LYS A 206 5.72 11.80 31.06
C LYS A 206 7.10 11.26 31.42
N ILE A 207 7.79 10.57 30.50
CA ILE A 207 9.11 10.00 30.76
C ILE A 207 10.18 11.12 30.78
N PRO A 208 11.00 11.21 31.83
CA PRO A 208 12.08 12.19 31.91
C PRO A 208 13.25 11.85 30.97
N GLY A 209 13.92 12.88 30.44
CA GLY A 209 15.00 12.72 29.45
C GLY A 209 16.20 11.88 29.92
N VAL A 210 16.44 11.78 31.23
CA VAL A 210 17.49 10.92 31.82
C VAL A 210 17.28 9.44 31.50
N LEU A 211 16.03 9.03 31.19
CA LEU A 211 15.67 7.65 30.83
C LEU A 211 15.72 7.36 29.33
N ARG A 212 16.35 8.22 28.53
CA ARG A 212 16.40 8.06 27.07
C ARG A 212 16.87 6.68 26.63
N ASP A 213 17.89 6.14 27.25
CA ASP A 213 18.47 4.85 26.86
C ASP A 213 17.52 3.68 27.20
N ALA A 214 16.75 3.78 28.29
CA ALA A 214 15.69 2.82 28.62
C ALA A 214 14.51 2.90 27.65
N VAL A 215 14.12 4.10 27.22
CA VAL A 215 13.08 4.26 26.17
C VAL A 215 13.54 3.69 24.84
N LEU A 216 14.81 3.88 24.49
CA LEU A 216 15.40 3.31 23.27
C LEU A 216 15.37 1.78 23.33
N GLU A 217 15.79 1.18 24.44
CA GLU A 217 15.72 -0.27 24.66
C GLU A 217 14.28 -0.80 24.57
N LYS A 218 13.33 -0.12 25.24
CA LYS A 218 11.91 -0.53 25.23
C LYS A 218 11.31 -0.44 23.82
N ALA A 219 11.55 0.65 23.10
CA ALA A 219 11.07 0.83 21.73
C ALA A 219 11.64 -0.23 20.79
N ALA A 220 12.90 -0.63 20.99
CA ALA A 220 13.59 -1.64 20.20
C ALA A 220 13.09 -3.07 20.43
N ARG A 221 12.48 -3.34 21.60
CA ARG A 221 12.02 -4.67 22.02
C ARG A 221 10.52 -4.87 21.96
N THR A 222 9.73 -3.82 22.19
CA THR A 222 8.27 -3.98 22.26
C THR A 222 7.74 -4.60 20.97
N SER A 223 6.86 -5.58 21.11
CA SER A 223 6.09 -6.19 20.02
C SER A 223 4.80 -5.40 19.71
N ARG A 224 4.45 -4.40 20.54
CA ARG A 224 3.24 -3.59 20.41
C ARG A 224 3.50 -2.36 19.54
N ASN A 225 2.79 -2.24 18.41
CA ASN A 225 3.05 -1.19 17.44
C ASN A 225 2.61 0.20 17.93
N ALA A 226 1.48 0.33 18.63
CA ALA A 226 1.05 1.57 19.27
C ALA A 226 2.07 2.09 20.30
N GLU A 227 2.59 1.19 21.14
CA GLU A 227 3.65 1.52 22.10
C GLU A 227 4.90 2.00 21.37
N ARG A 228 5.36 1.23 20.38
CA ARG A 228 6.53 1.60 19.58
C ARG A 228 6.36 2.99 18.96
N ALA A 229 5.22 3.29 18.35
CA ALA A 229 4.95 4.59 17.74
C ALA A 229 5.02 5.75 18.76
N ASN A 230 4.46 5.57 19.95
CA ASN A 230 4.51 6.57 21.02
C ASN A 230 5.93 6.80 21.54
N LEU A 231 6.70 5.73 21.74
CA LEU A 231 8.09 5.82 22.18
C LEU A 231 8.98 6.44 21.10
N LEU A 232 8.77 6.13 19.82
CA LEU A 232 9.46 6.77 18.69
C LEU A 232 9.18 8.28 18.63
N CYS A 233 7.92 8.69 18.82
CA CYS A 233 7.57 10.12 18.93
C CYS A 233 8.29 10.81 20.08
N TRP A 234 8.45 10.12 21.22
CA TRP A 234 9.19 10.66 22.35
C TRP A 234 10.68 10.77 22.06
N LEU A 235 11.30 9.73 21.48
CA LEU A 235 12.73 9.70 21.14
C LEU A 235 13.10 10.75 20.10
N GLU A 236 12.21 11.02 19.14
CA GLU A 236 12.37 12.09 18.16
C GLU A 236 12.50 13.47 18.83
N ARG A 237 11.70 13.75 19.87
CA ARG A 237 11.78 15.01 20.65
C ARG A 237 13.02 15.10 21.53
N HIS A 238 13.74 13.99 21.73
CA HIS A 238 14.95 13.90 22.54
C HIS A 238 16.20 13.67 21.66
N ASP A 239 16.15 14.18 20.43
CA ASP A 239 17.27 14.27 19.48
C ASP A 239 17.92 12.93 19.12
N VAL A 240 17.17 11.83 19.20
CA VAL A 240 17.67 10.53 18.72
C VAL A 240 17.76 10.53 17.20
N ASN A 241 18.86 9.99 16.68
CA ASN A 241 19.12 9.99 15.25
C ASN A 241 18.01 9.27 14.46
N ARG A 242 17.46 9.96 13.46
CA ARG A 242 16.37 9.46 12.60
C ARG A 242 16.65 8.08 11.99
N LYS A 243 17.88 7.78 11.57
CA LYS A 243 18.24 6.47 10.99
C LYS A 243 18.06 5.35 12.01
N ALA A 244 18.41 5.60 13.27
CA ALA A 244 18.20 4.65 14.37
C ALA A 244 16.70 4.46 14.66
N LEU A 245 15.93 5.55 14.68
CA LEU A 245 14.48 5.49 14.88
C LEU A 245 13.77 4.68 13.79
N LEU A 246 14.14 4.86 12.53
CA LEU A 246 13.60 4.06 11.43
C LEU A 246 14.00 2.59 11.54
N ALA A 247 15.24 2.31 11.91
CA ALA A 247 15.67 0.93 12.12
C ALA A 247 14.86 0.24 13.24
N ILE A 248 14.44 0.97 14.27
CA ILE A 248 13.54 0.47 15.33
C ILE A 248 12.11 0.31 14.78
N ALA A 249 11.59 1.32 14.08
CA ALA A 249 10.23 1.32 13.53
C ALA A 249 9.96 0.15 12.58
N LEU A 250 10.97 -0.21 11.77
CA LEU A 250 10.89 -1.25 10.75
C LEU A 250 11.25 -2.66 11.27
N ARG A 251 11.55 -2.82 12.57
CA ARG A 251 11.74 -4.16 13.13
C ARG A 251 10.45 -4.97 12.98
N PRO A 252 10.55 -6.27 12.64
CA PRO A 252 9.40 -7.14 12.60
C PRO A 252 8.66 -7.08 13.93
N ALA A 253 7.41 -6.64 13.90
CA ALA A 253 6.50 -6.84 15.02
C ALA A 253 5.86 -8.21 14.82
N GLY A 254 5.56 -8.94 15.90
CA GLY A 254 4.78 -10.18 15.82
C GLY A 254 3.33 -9.96 15.35
N THR A 255 2.96 -8.72 15.01
CA THR A 255 1.61 -8.27 14.62
C THR A 255 1.68 -7.33 13.42
N ALA A 256 0.56 -7.18 12.71
CA ALA A 256 0.43 -6.25 11.59
C ALA A 256 0.71 -4.79 12.00
N PHE A 257 1.25 -3.99 11.08
CA PHE A 257 1.58 -2.58 11.33
C PHE A 257 0.31 -1.80 11.74
N GLU A 258 0.28 -1.30 12.97
CA GLU A 258 -0.86 -0.50 13.43
C GLU A 258 -0.80 0.94 12.90
N LEU A 259 -1.97 1.57 12.80
CA LEU A 259 -2.17 2.90 12.22
C LEU A 259 -1.22 3.98 12.80
N GLY A 260 -0.92 3.91 14.11
CA GLY A 260 -0.02 4.87 14.75
C GLY A 260 1.42 4.79 14.21
N LEU A 261 1.91 3.60 13.92
CA LEU A 261 3.24 3.38 13.35
C LEU A 261 3.26 3.75 11.86
N VAL A 262 2.19 3.43 11.13
CA VAL A 262 1.97 3.84 9.73
C VAL A 262 1.99 5.37 9.59
N ASP A 263 1.26 6.10 10.44
CA ASP A 263 1.26 7.56 10.45
C ASP A 263 2.66 8.14 10.75
N TRP A 264 3.33 7.60 11.77
CA TRP A 264 4.67 8.06 12.14
C TRP A 264 5.66 7.88 10.97
N LEU A 265 5.66 6.71 10.31
CA LEU A 265 6.50 6.46 9.13
C LEU A 265 6.17 7.42 7.98
N ALA A 266 4.87 7.62 7.69
CA ALA A 266 4.43 8.51 6.63
C ALA A 266 4.92 9.96 6.85
N ARG A 267 4.88 10.46 8.10
CA ARG A 267 5.39 11.81 8.44
C ARG A 267 6.87 11.99 8.11
N HIS A 268 7.68 10.94 8.28
CA HIS A 268 9.10 10.97 7.93
C HIS A 268 9.36 10.84 6.42
N LEU A 269 8.46 10.23 5.67
CA LEU A 269 8.60 10.02 4.22
C LEU A 269 7.94 11.11 3.37
N THR A 270 7.77 12.32 3.90
CA THR A 270 7.10 13.43 3.19
C THR A 270 7.98 14.20 2.20
N THR A 271 9.21 13.76 1.95
CA THR A 271 10.14 14.44 1.01
C THR A 271 10.76 13.45 0.04
N ARG A 272 11.15 13.95 -1.15
CA ARG A 272 11.89 13.17 -2.15
C ARG A 272 13.16 12.54 -1.56
N SER A 273 13.98 13.34 -0.87
CA SER A 273 15.24 12.89 -0.27
C SER A 273 15.03 11.76 0.74
N ALA A 274 13.94 11.81 1.52
CA ALA A 274 13.60 10.73 2.44
C ALA A 274 13.31 9.41 1.71
N TRP A 275 12.56 9.44 0.60
CA TRP A 275 12.31 8.26 -0.22
C TRP A 275 13.59 7.74 -0.90
N ASP A 276 14.43 8.63 -1.42
CA ASP A 276 15.70 8.23 -2.04
C ASP A 276 16.65 7.54 -1.06
N GLN A 277 16.67 7.97 0.21
CA GLN A 277 17.56 7.41 1.23
C GLN A 277 17.01 6.18 1.96
N GLN A 278 15.69 6.14 2.21
CA GLN A 278 15.08 5.20 3.16
C GLN A 278 13.91 4.42 2.57
N GLY A 279 13.39 4.83 1.41
CA GLY A 279 12.18 4.25 0.82
C GLY A 279 12.29 2.75 0.55
N ALA A 280 13.44 2.29 0.05
CA ALA A 280 13.63 0.87 -0.26
C ALA A 280 13.65 0.00 1.00
N ASP A 281 14.25 0.48 2.09
CA ASP A 281 14.26 -0.23 3.37
C ASP A 281 12.86 -0.32 3.98
N VAL A 282 12.09 0.78 3.90
CA VAL A 282 10.70 0.81 4.34
C VAL A 282 9.87 -0.18 3.51
N ILE A 283 9.91 -0.08 2.18
CA ILE A 283 9.14 -0.98 1.30
C ILE A 283 9.48 -2.43 1.60
N ARG A 284 10.77 -2.78 1.65
CA ARG A 284 11.22 -4.14 1.96
C ARG A 284 10.66 -4.64 3.29
N ALA A 285 10.73 -3.83 4.35
CA ALA A 285 10.20 -4.23 5.65
C ALA A 285 8.69 -4.55 5.61
N PHE A 286 7.88 -3.78 4.88
CA PHE A 286 6.46 -4.09 4.72
C PHE A 286 6.23 -5.33 3.86
N LEU A 287 6.98 -5.50 2.76
CA LEU A 287 6.87 -6.66 1.88
C LEU A 287 7.27 -7.96 2.58
N ASP A 288 8.34 -7.95 3.38
CA ASP A 288 8.79 -9.09 4.18
C ASP A 288 7.73 -9.54 5.20
N ASN A 289 6.93 -8.59 5.71
CA ASN A 289 5.81 -8.84 6.63
C ASN A 289 4.46 -9.02 5.92
N ARG A 290 4.42 -9.02 4.58
CA ARG A 290 3.18 -9.08 3.75
C ARG A 290 2.15 -8.00 4.11
N ALA A 291 2.60 -6.85 4.59
CA ALA A 291 1.77 -5.71 4.99
C ALA A 291 1.48 -4.78 3.81
N PHE A 292 0.83 -5.30 2.76
CA PHE A 292 0.61 -4.58 1.51
C PHE A 292 -0.37 -3.41 1.64
N ALA A 293 -1.42 -3.57 2.45
CA ALA A 293 -2.43 -2.55 2.67
C ALA A 293 -1.83 -1.35 3.41
N GLU A 294 -1.09 -1.64 4.47
CA GLU A 294 -0.41 -0.65 5.31
C GLU A 294 0.70 0.06 4.52
N LEU A 295 1.41 -0.63 3.63
CA LEU A 295 2.36 0.01 2.72
C LEU A 295 1.65 0.99 1.77
N GLY A 296 0.48 0.61 1.24
CA GLY A 296 -0.37 1.50 0.44
C GLY A 296 -0.82 2.74 1.22
N GLU A 297 -1.17 2.57 2.50
CA GLU A 297 -1.52 3.67 3.41
C GLU A 297 -0.34 4.60 3.66
N VAL A 298 0.85 4.07 3.99
CA VAL A 298 2.08 4.88 4.16
C VAL A 298 2.34 5.74 2.93
N VAL A 299 2.29 5.15 1.72
CA VAL A 299 2.50 5.88 0.47
C VAL A 299 1.43 6.97 0.29
N THR A 300 0.17 6.65 0.55
CA THR A 300 -0.96 7.59 0.38
C THR A 300 -0.89 8.77 1.34
N LEU A 301 -0.59 8.50 2.61
CA LEU A 301 -0.44 9.51 3.64
C LEU A 301 0.78 10.39 3.38
N ALA A 302 1.93 9.80 3.03
CA ALA A 302 3.15 10.53 2.72
C ALA A 302 2.96 11.44 1.49
N PHE A 303 2.29 10.93 0.44
CA PHE A 303 1.95 11.70 -0.76
C PHE A 303 0.99 12.86 -0.46
N SER A 304 -0.09 12.59 0.29
CA SER A 304 -1.08 13.61 0.66
C SER A 304 -0.45 14.72 1.50
N ALA A 305 0.40 14.37 2.47
CA ALA A 305 1.12 15.33 3.30
C ALA A 305 2.17 16.14 2.50
N ALA A 306 2.89 15.49 1.58
CA ALA A 306 3.81 16.19 0.67
C ALA A 306 3.06 17.18 -0.24
N GLN A 307 1.90 16.79 -0.75
CA GLN A 307 1.05 17.60 -1.63
C GLN A 307 0.55 18.88 -0.95
N GLN A 308 0.24 18.83 0.35
CA GLN A 308 -0.17 20.01 1.11
C GLN A 308 0.98 21.00 1.34
N ARG A 309 2.24 20.52 1.32
CA ARG A 309 3.43 21.33 1.60
C ARG A 309 4.09 21.92 0.36
N GLN A 310 3.82 21.40 -0.83
CA GLN A 310 4.61 21.71 -2.04
C GLN A 310 3.73 21.98 -3.29
N GLY A 311 4.23 22.86 -4.18
CA GLY A 311 3.61 23.19 -5.47
C GLY A 311 3.67 22.06 -6.52
N GLY A 312 3.11 22.29 -7.71
CA GLY A 312 2.85 21.26 -8.73
C GLY A 312 4.07 20.47 -9.23
N GLU A 313 5.20 21.12 -9.54
CA GLU A 313 6.41 20.45 -10.08
C GLU A 313 7.08 19.52 -9.06
N THR A 314 6.99 19.83 -7.78
CA THR A 314 7.58 19.00 -6.72
C THR A 314 6.85 17.66 -6.55
N ARG A 315 5.60 17.55 -7.06
CA ARG A 315 4.81 16.31 -7.00
C ARG A 315 5.37 15.21 -7.90
N ARG A 316 5.82 15.56 -9.10
CA ARG A 316 6.37 14.58 -10.06
C ARG A 316 7.63 13.93 -9.51
N GLY A 317 8.60 14.74 -9.09
CA GLY A 317 9.86 14.25 -8.53
C GLY A 317 9.68 13.44 -7.23
N PHE A 318 8.59 13.66 -6.49
CA PHE A 318 8.26 12.88 -5.31
C PHE A 318 7.72 11.48 -5.67
N VAL A 319 6.77 11.39 -6.60
CA VAL A 319 6.24 10.09 -7.07
C VAL A 319 7.33 9.29 -7.77
N GLU A 320 8.19 9.96 -8.55
CA GLU A 320 9.37 9.33 -9.17
C GLU A 320 10.27 8.67 -8.14
N ALA A 321 10.48 9.27 -6.97
CA ALA A 321 11.30 8.71 -5.88
C ALA A 321 10.62 7.54 -5.16
N ILE A 322 9.30 7.54 -5.03
CA ILE A 322 8.55 6.38 -4.50
C ILE A 322 8.65 5.20 -5.48
N GLN A 323 8.29 5.41 -6.74
CA GLN A 323 8.33 4.38 -7.79
C GLN A 323 9.73 3.79 -7.92
N SER A 324 10.72 4.66 -7.93
CA SER A 324 12.13 4.36 -7.78
C SER A 324 12.46 3.39 -6.65
N ALA A 325 12.01 3.68 -5.42
CA ALA A 325 12.28 2.85 -4.25
C ALA A 325 11.60 1.46 -4.37
N PHE A 326 10.37 1.42 -4.92
CA PHE A 326 9.68 0.17 -5.25
C PHE A 326 10.49 -0.65 -6.26
N ALA A 327 10.91 -0.05 -7.36
CA ALA A 327 11.62 -0.75 -8.42
C ALA A 327 12.92 -1.38 -7.93
N VAL A 328 13.71 -0.65 -7.13
CA VAL A 328 14.95 -1.18 -6.53
C VAL A 328 14.64 -2.38 -5.62
N THR A 329 13.58 -2.28 -4.82
CA THR A 329 13.18 -3.36 -3.91
C THR A 329 12.73 -4.60 -4.67
N LEU A 330 11.90 -4.42 -5.70
CA LEU A 330 11.39 -5.52 -6.54
C LEU A 330 12.50 -6.25 -7.28
N VAL A 331 13.49 -5.52 -7.83
CA VAL A 331 14.65 -6.14 -8.49
C VAL A 331 15.50 -6.92 -7.48
N ALA A 332 15.69 -6.39 -6.27
CA ALA A 332 16.40 -7.09 -5.21
C ALA A 332 15.66 -8.38 -4.77
N MET A 333 14.34 -8.31 -4.62
CA MET A 333 13.49 -9.48 -4.32
C MET A 333 13.58 -10.52 -5.43
N ALA A 334 13.44 -10.12 -6.69
CA ALA A 334 13.56 -11.02 -7.85
C ALA A 334 14.93 -11.72 -7.87
N LYS A 335 16.02 -10.96 -7.69
CA LYS A 335 17.37 -11.50 -7.60
C LYS A 335 17.51 -12.55 -6.49
N GLN A 336 17.04 -12.23 -5.28
CA GLN A 336 17.12 -13.15 -4.15
C GLN A 336 16.29 -14.42 -4.40
N ALA A 337 15.08 -14.27 -4.95
CA ALA A 337 14.22 -15.38 -5.29
C ALA A 337 14.84 -16.31 -6.33
N ILE A 338 15.48 -15.76 -7.37
CA ILE A 338 16.22 -16.53 -8.38
C ILE A 338 17.36 -17.31 -7.73
N VAL A 339 18.21 -16.64 -6.94
CA VAL A 339 19.37 -17.26 -6.26
C VAL A 339 18.94 -18.41 -5.34
N VAL A 340 17.80 -18.28 -4.65
CA VAL A 340 17.27 -19.31 -3.74
C VAL A 340 16.41 -20.35 -4.48
N GLY A 341 16.17 -20.20 -5.78
CA GLY A 341 15.34 -21.10 -6.58
C GLY A 341 13.83 -21.00 -6.31
N ARG A 342 13.36 -19.89 -5.71
CA ARG A 342 11.94 -19.62 -5.46
C ARG A 342 11.27 -18.98 -6.67
N LYS A 343 10.96 -19.80 -7.68
CA LYS A 343 10.31 -19.37 -8.92
C LYS A 343 9.06 -18.50 -8.71
N PRO A 344 8.07 -18.85 -7.85
CA PRO A 344 6.87 -18.03 -7.67
C PRO A 344 7.18 -16.61 -7.19
N ASP A 345 8.10 -16.47 -6.23
CA ASP A 345 8.50 -15.18 -5.67
C ASP A 345 9.21 -14.31 -6.73
N ALA A 346 10.02 -14.93 -7.61
CA ALA A 346 10.68 -14.24 -8.71
C ALA A 346 9.66 -13.73 -9.74
N LEU A 347 8.69 -14.57 -10.14
CA LEU A 347 7.63 -14.20 -11.07
C LEU A 347 6.73 -13.10 -10.50
N ALA A 348 6.41 -13.17 -9.21
CA ALA A 348 5.65 -12.15 -8.49
C ALA A 348 6.36 -10.79 -8.52
N ALA A 349 7.64 -10.75 -8.15
CA ALA A 349 8.42 -9.52 -8.12
C ALA A 349 8.60 -8.91 -9.52
N LEU A 350 8.86 -9.75 -10.54
CA LEU A 350 9.00 -9.28 -11.93
C LEU A 350 7.68 -8.82 -12.52
N SER A 351 6.55 -9.49 -12.21
CA SER A 351 5.21 -9.05 -12.62
C SER A 351 4.84 -7.71 -11.96
N ALA A 352 5.11 -7.57 -10.65
CA ALA A 352 4.92 -6.30 -9.96
C ALA A 352 5.80 -5.18 -10.54
N LEU A 353 7.01 -5.51 -11.00
CA LEU A 353 7.89 -4.55 -11.66
C LEU A 353 7.34 -4.09 -13.01
N VAL A 354 6.76 -5.01 -13.81
CA VAL A 354 6.01 -4.67 -15.04
C VAL A 354 4.85 -3.73 -14.70
N CYS A 355 4.07 -4.04 -13.67
CA CYS A 355 2.97 -3.18 -13.22
C CYS A 355 3.45 -1.78 -12.83
N LEU A 356 4.62 -1.68 -12.23
CA LEU A 356 5.18 -0.42 -11.77
C LEU A 356 5.61 0.50 -12.92
N ASP A 357 5.80 -0.04 -14.13
CA ASP A 357 6.49 0.61 -15.25
C ASP A 357 7.92 1.03 -14.84
N PRO A 358 8.90 0.11 -14.92
CA PRO A 358 10.16 0.28 -14.22
C PRO A 358 10.94 1.53 -14.68
N PRO A 359 11.42 2.37 -13.74
CA PRO A 359 12.20 3.56 -14.10
C PRO A 359 13.57 3.17 -14.67
N SER A 360 14.08 3.97 -15.61
CA SER A 360 15.35 3.72 -16.32
C SER A 360 16.55 3.45 -15.40
N ARG A 361 16.55 4.01 -14.18
CA ARG A 361 17.59 3.81 -13.17
C ARG A 361 17.83 2.35 -12.78
N VAL A 362 16.82 1.48 -12.89
CA VAL A 362 16.96 0.05 -12.57
C VAL A 362 17.36 -0.79 -13.78
N SER A 363 17.55 -0.18 -14.95
CA SER A 363 17.84 -0.88 -16.22
C SER A 363 19.00 -1.85 -16.12
N ARG A 364 20.14 -1.37 -15.58
CA ARG A 364 21.32 -2.23 -15.37
C ARG A 364 21.03 -3.39 -14.43
N ALA A 365 20.34 -3.12 -13.32
CA ALA A 365 20.05 -4.14 -12.32
C ALA A 365 19.08 -5.22 -12.85
N VAL A 366 18.12 -4.85 -13.71
CA VAL A 366 17.25 -5.79 -14.43
C VAL A 366 18.06 -6.62 -15.43
N HIS A 367 18.95 -5.98 -16.20
CA HIS A 367 19.80 -6.69 -17.16
C HIS A 367 20.73 -7.71 -16.47
N ASP A 368 21.30 -7.32 -15.33
CA ASP A 368 22.17 -8.19 -14.53
C ASP A 368 21.44 -9.45 -14.03
N LEU A 369 20.10 -9.47 -13.95
CA LEU A 369 19.34 -10.67 -13.57
C LEU A 369 19.55 -11.83 -14.56
N ARG A 370 19.80 -11.55 -15.85
CA ARG A 370 20.06 -12.60 -16.88
C ARG A 370 21.37 -13.35 -16.66
N SER A 371 22.31 -12.73 -15.94
CA SER A 371 23.62 -13.34 -15.66
C SER A 371 23.59 -14.33 -14.50
N LEU A 372 22.43 -14.49 -13.84
CA LEU A 372 22.28 -15.44 -12.74
C LEU A 372 22.19 -16.86 -13.29
N ASP A 373 22.81 -17.81 -12.58
CA ASP A 373 22.73 -19.22 -12.93
C ASP A 373 21.34 -19.80 -12.59
N GLY A 374 20.87 -20.75 -13.40
CA GLY A 374 19.65 -21.50 -13.10
C GLY A 374 18.33 -20.76 -13.34
N ILE A 375 18.33 -19.73 -14.20
CA ILE A 375 17.11 -18.99 -14.55
C ILE A 375 16.13 -19.91 -15.27
N ASP A 376 14.93 -20.02 -14.70
CA ASP A 376 13.80 -20.70 -15.31
C ASP A 376 13.32 -19.92 -16.56
N PRO A 377 12.90 -20.59 -17.65
CA PRO A 377 12.46 -19.93 -18.89
C PRO A 377 11.36 -18.87 -18.68
N ASP A 378 10.50 -19.05 -17.69
CA ASP A 378 9.37 -18.14 -17.43
C ASP A 378 9.85 -16.86 -16.74
N VAL A 379 10.88 -17.01 -15.92
CA VAL A 379 11.59 -15.91 -15.29
C VAL A 379 12.37 -15.13 -16.35
N ASP A 380 13.08 -15.82 -17.26
CA ASP A 380 13.80 -15.16 -18.36
C ASP A 380 12.85 -14.36 -19.27
N GLU A 381 11.66 -14.90 -19.57
CA GLU A 381 10.67 -14.17 -20.37
C GLU A 381 10.21 -12.90 -19.66
N LEU A 382 9.90 -12.94 -18.35
CA LEU A 382 9.51 -11.74 -17.60
C LEU A 382 10.66 -10.75 -17.40
N ILE A 383 11.91 -11.22 -17.29
CA ILE A 383 13.08 -10.33 -17.36
C ILE A 383 13.09 -9.63 -18.73
N GLY A 384 12.86 -10.36 -19.82
CA GLY A 384 12.74 -9.84 -21.17
C GLY A 384 11.64 -8.79 -21.34
N VAL A 385 10.46 -9.00 -20.73
CA VAL A 385 9.36 -8.02 -20.71
C VAL A 385 9.82 -6.72 -20.04
N ASN A 386 10.41 -6.81 -18.84
CA ASN A 386 10.89 -5.64 -18.11
C ASN A 386 11.98 -4.89 -18.89
N GLU A 387 12.93 -5.59 -19.52
CA GLU A 387 13.95 -4.98 -20.38
C GLU A 387 13.35 -4.26 -21.59
N ARG A 388 12.30 -4.84 -22.21
CA ARG A 388 11.60 -4.19 -23.33
C ARG A 388 10.91 -2.92 -22.87
N MET A 389 10.22 -2.95 -21.73
CA MET A 389 9.61 -1.76 -21.13
C MET A 389 10.65 -0.68 -20.86
N LEU A 390 11.80 -1.02 -20.27
CA LEU A 390 12.89 -0.07 -20.04
C LEU A 390 13.46 0.58 -21.32
N LYS A 391 13.34 -0.11 -22.47
CA LYS A 391 13.82 0.37 -23.78
C LYS A 391 12.78 1.16 -24.59
N HIS A 392 11.50 0.82 -24.44
CA HIS A 392 10.40 1.32 -25.29
C HIS A 392 9.32 2.08 -24.52
N SER A 393 9.42 2.13 -23.19
CA SER A 393 8.65 3.06 -22.39
C SER A 393 9.16 4.45 -22.78
N ASP A 394 8.38 5.14 -23.61
CA ASP A 394 8.27 6.60 -23.52
C ASP A 394 7.92 6.86 -22.06
N ALA A 395 8.95 7.02 -21.21
CA ALA A 395 8.88 6.89 -19.77
C ALA A 395 7.56 7.46 -19.26
N ARG A 396 6.58 6.60 -18.97
CA ARG A 396 5.29 7.12 -18.50
C ARG A 396 5.60 7.84 -17.21
N ASP A 397 5.10 9.06 -17.11
CA ASP A 397 5.29 9.86 -15.91
C ASP A 397 4.95 9.02 -14.68
N ALA A 398 5.86 8.99 -13.71
CA ALA A 398 5.72 8.22 -12.49
C ALA A 398 4.32 8.41 -11.91
N SER A 399 3.61 7.31 -11.63
CA SER A 399 2.21 7.35 -11.23
C SER A 399 1.95 6.52 -9.97
N LEU A 400 1.04 7.01 -9.13
CA LEU A 400 0.52 6.25 -7.99
C LEU A 400 -0.27 5.01 -8.46
N GLU A 401 -0.92 5.07 -9.63
CA GLU A 401 -1.60 3.91 -10.21
C GLU A 401 -0.62 2.75 -10.46
N GLY A 402 0.61 3.02 -10.92
CA GLY A 402 1.64 2.00 -11.06
C GLY A 402 2.06 1.37 -9.75
N ILE A 403 2.20 2.17 -8.70
CA ILE A 403 2.53 1.68 -7.35
C ILE A 403 1.41 0.80 -6.80
N VAL A 404 0.16 1.24 -6.92
CA VAL A 404 -1.02 0.47 -6.47
C VAL A 404 -1.15 -0.84 -7.25
N ALA A 405 -0.96 -0.81 -8.58
CA ALA A 405 -0.99 -2.03 -9.40
C ALA A 405 0.14 -3.02 -9.04
N ALA A 406 1.34 -2.51 -8.71
CA ALA A 406 2.44 -3.35 -8.24
C ALA A 406 2.11 -4.02 -6.89
N LEU A 407 1.53 -3.28 -5.95
CA LEU A 407 1.07 -3.84 -4.66
C LEU A 407 -0.01 -4.91 -4.87
N HIS A 408 -0.98 -4.68 -5.75
CA HIS A 408 -1.98 -5.69 -6.08
C HIS A 408 -1.35 -6.92 -6.73
N ALA A 409 -0.39 -6.76 -7.64
CA ALA A 409 0.30 -7.89 -8.26
C ALA A 409 1.06 -8.76 -7.24
N LEU A 410 1.60 -8.16 -6.18
CA LEU A 410 2.25 -8.88 -5.07
C LEU A 410 1.23 -9.54 -4.13
N ALA A 411 0.14 -8.85 -3.80
CA ALA A 411 -0.90 -9.36 -2.91
C ALA A 411 -1.73 -10.48 -3.55
N ASP A 412 -1.74 -10.56 -4.88
CA ASP A 412 -2.42 -11.60 -5.65
C ASP A 412 -1.73 -12.98 -5.54
N GLN A 413 -0.53 -13.05 -4.96
CA GLN A 413 0.33 -14.23 -4.86
C GLN A 413 0.13 -15.03 -3.57
#